data_AF-A0A919UAW0-F1
#
_entry.id   AF-A0A919UAW0-F1
#
_cell.length_a   1.000
_cell.length_b   1.000
_cell.length_c   1.000
_cell.angle_alpha   90.00
_cell.angle_beta   90.00
_cell.angle_gamma   90.00
#
_symmetry.space_group_name_H-M   'P 1'
#
loop_
_entity.id
_entity.type
_entity.pdbx_description
1 polymer ?
#
loop_
_entity_poly.entity_id
_entity_poly.type
_entity_poly.pdbx_seq_one_letter_code
_entity_poly.pdbx_strand_id
1 'polypeptide(L)'
;MTPVPIDTPRGAPEVVAKLTLERADVERRFGLWFTGVDHDLSPAVMALGRLAGGTIIGFAKVELDPSPGVEVVQFAGPVPEPRDVVAELLEDTGLTWDEVTWLLPQRGEP
;
A
#
# COMPACT_ATOMS: atom_id res chain seq x y z
N MET A 1 -2.94 -15.32 25.08
CA MET A 1 -3.72 -14.28 24.38
C MET A 1 -3.87 -14.74 22.95
N THR A 2 -5.08 -15.11 22.55
CA THR A 2 -5.39 -15.46 21.17
C THR A 2 -5.56 -14.15 20.39
N PRO A 3 -4.84 -13.91 19.29
CA PRO A 3 -5.05 -12.71 18.50
C PRO A 3 -6.51 -12.70 18.00
N VAL A 4 -7.20 -11.59 18.24
CA VAL A 4 -8.56 -11.36 17.74
C VAL A 4 -8.43 -11.07 16.24
N PRO A 5 -9.03 -11.85 15.35
CA PRO A 5 -9.08 -11.50 13.95
C PRO A 5 -9.86 -10.20 13.81
N ILE A 6 -9.22 -9.16 13.30
CA ILE A 6 -9.91 -7.95 12.85
C ILE A 6 -10.64 -8.38 11.58
N ASP A 7 -11.95 -8.60 11.67
CA ASP A 7 -12.81 -8.70 10.50
C ASP A 7 -12.82 -7.31 9.85
N THR A 8 -11.88 -7.07 8.92
CA THR A 8 -11.89 -5.88 8.08
C THR A 8 -13.22 -5.91 7.30
N PRO A 9 -14.04 -4.83 7.33
CA PRO A 9 -15.28 -4.79 6.58
C PRO A 9 -14.97 -5.11 5.11
N ARG A 10 -15.71 -6.05 4.51
CA ARG A 10 -15.63 -6.31 3.06
C ARG A 10 -15.82 -4.98 2.33
N GLY A 11 -14.76 -4.42 1.75
CA GLY A 11 -14.83 -3.09 1.12
C GLY A 11 -13.81 -2.06 1.63
N ALA A 12 -13.18 -2.28 2.79
CA ALA A 12 -12.22 -1.32 3.34
C ALA A 12 -10.86 -1.39 2.62
N PRO A 13 -10.17 -0.25 2.41
CA PRO A 13 -8.79 -0.27 1.93
C PRO A 13 -7.87 -0.99 2.93
N GLU A 14 -6.96 -1.82 2.42
CA GLU A 14 -6.03 -2.62 3.22
C GLU A 14 -4.58 -2.26 2.90
N VAL A 15 -3.78 -1.99 3.92
CA VAL A 15 -2.33 -1.77 3.76
C VAL A 15 -1.65 -3.12 3.56
N VAL A 16 -1.17 -3.41 2.36
CA VAL A 16 -0.58 -4.72 2.02
C VAL A 16 0.92 -4.78 2.24
N ALA A 17 1.60 -3.65 2.07
CA ALA A 17 3.05 -3.54 2.18
C ALA A 17 3.48 -2.11 2.48
N LYS A 18 4.76 -1.94 2.83
CA LYS A 18 5.42 -0.65 3.00
C LYS A 18 6.69 -0.59 2.18
N LEU A 19 6.80 0.39 1.32
CA LEU A 19 8.01 0.65 0.53
C LEU A 19 9.06 1.31 1.42
N THR A 20 10.33 1.02 1.16
CA THR A 20 11.45 1.78 1.74
C THR A 20 11.58 3.19 1.13
N LEU A 21 10.85 3.47 0.05
CA LEU A 21 10.81 4.75 -0.63
C LEU A 21 10.06 5.81 0.18
N GLU A 22 10.59 7.03 0.15
CA GLU A 22 9.90 8.21 0.66
C GLU A 22 8.90 8.79 -0.36
N ARG A 23 8.00 9.65 0.11
CA ARG A 23 6.97 10.29 -0.73
C ARG A 23 7.53 10.87 -2.03
N ALA A 24 8.61 11.63 -1.95
CA ALA A 24 9.21 12.30 -3.12
C ALA A 24 9.73 11.30 -4.16
N ASP A 25 10.24 10.14 -3.72
CA ASP A 25 10.66 9.08 -4.63
C ASP A 25 9.47 8.42 -5.32
N VAL A 26 8.37 8.22 -4.61
CA VAL A 26 7.13 7.70 -5.19
C VAL A 26 6.55 8.70 -6.21
N GLU A 27 6.46 9.99 -5.86
CA GLU A 27 5.98 11.01 -6.80
C GLU A 27 6.81 11.05 -8.09
N ARG A 28 8.15 11.03 -7.95
CA ARG A 28 9.08 11.05 -9.09
C ARG A 28 9.05 9.78 -9.93
N ARG A 29 9.06 8.61 -9.30
CA ARG A 29 9.20 7.31 -9.99
C ARG A 29 7.90 6.88 -10.66
N PHE A 30 6.77 7.26 -10.09
CA PHE A 30 5.45 6.86 -10.57
C PHE A 30 4.70 7.98 -11.31
N GLY A 31 5.24 9.21 -11.32
CA GLY A 31 4.57 10.35 -11.95
C GLY A 31 3.25 10.71 -11.27
N LEU A 32 3.18 10.52 -9.94
CA LEU A 32 1.99 10.75 -9.13
C LEU A 32 2.16 11.99 -8.25
N TRP A 33 1.05 12.53 -7.76
CA TRP A 33 1.05 13.60 -6.76
C TRP A 33 0.21 13.20 -5.57
N PHE A 34 0.80 13.30 -4.39
CA PHE A 34 0.07 13.06 -3.16
C PHE A 34 -0.82 14.25 -2.84
N THR A 35 -2.10 13.96 -2.62
CA THR A 35 -3.09 14.94 -2.18
C THR A 35 -3.41 14.72 -0.71
N GLY A 36 -3.54 15.82 0.04
CA GLY A 36 -3.99 15.77 1.43
C GLY A 36 -5.40 15.18 1.53
N VAL A 37 -5.57 14.28 2.49
CA VAL A 37 -6.86 13.70 2.85
C VAL A 37 -7.13 14.15 4.28
N ASP A 38 -8.14 15.00 4.46
CA ASP A 38 -8.53 15.48 5.79
C ASP A 38 -9.08 14.31 6.61
N HIS A 39 -8.25 13.81 7.53
CA HIS A 39 -8.66 12.92 8.60
C HIS A 39 -8.50 13.66 9.93
N ASP A 40 -9.59 13.75 10.70
CA ASP A 40 -9.70 14.48 11.97
C ASP A 40 -8.64 14.11 13.04
N LEU A 41 -7.88 13.03 12.84
CA LEU A 41 -6.96 12.45 13.82
C LEU A 41 -5.50 12.38 13.34
N SER A 42 -5.23 12.48 12.03
CA SER A 42 -3.87 12.57 11.48
C SER A 42 -3.93 12.96 10.00
N PRO A 43 -3.23 14.04 9.56
CA PRO A 43 -3.14 14.36 8.15
C PRO A 43 -2.43 13.21 7.42
N ALA A 44 -3.16 12.54 6.54
CA ALA A 44 -2.62 11.56 5.63
C ALA A 44 -2.60 12.17 4.25
N VAL A 45 -1.53 11.91 3.50
CA VAL A 45 -1.48 12.22 2.09
C VAL A 45 -1.60 10.91 1.32
N MET A 46 -2.39 10.91 0.24
CA MET A 46 -2.55 9.75 -0.61
C MET A 46 -2.38 10.10 -2.09
N ALA A 47 -1.80 9.16 -2.83
CA ALA A 47 -1.81 9.14 -4.28
C ALA A 47 -2.41 7.82 -4.78
N LEU A 48 -3.11 7.85 -5.92
CA LEU A 48 -3.63 6.65 -6.57
C LEU A 48 -2.80 6.30 -7.78
N GLY A 49 -2.33 5.06 -7.84
CA GLY A 49 -1.65 4.47 -8.98
C GLY A 49 -2.52 3.42 -9.67
N ARG A 50 -2.20 3.14 -10.92
CA ARG A 50 -2.74 2.00 -11.65
C ARG A 50 -1.59 1.20 -12.21
N LEU A 51 -1.54 -0.08 -11.86
CA LEU A 51 -0.56 -1.04 -12.35
C LEU A 51 -0.90 -1.50 -13.77
N ALA A 52 0.05 -2.12 -14.46
CA ALA A 52 -0.05 -2.53 -15.87
C ALA A 52 -1.18 -3.54 -16.13
N GLY A 53 -1.42 -4.47 -15.21
CA GLY A 53 -2.55 -5.40 -15.21
C GLY A 53 -3.90 -4.73 -14.89
N GLY A 54 -3.89 -3.44 -14.58
CA GLY A 54 -5.07 -2.61 -14.39
C GLY A 54 -5.51 -2.48 -12.93
N THR A 55 -4.80 -3.12 -12.00
CA THR A 55 -5.01 -3.02 -10.54
C THR A 55 -4.86 -1.58 -10.06
N ILE A 56 -5.83 -1.09 -9.29
CA ILE A 56 -5.75 0.23 -8.66
C ILE A 56 -5.16 0.06 -7.26
N ILE A 57 -4.10 0.83 -6.98
CA ILE A 57 -3.43 0.85 -5.68
C ILE A 57 -3.36 2.28 -5.16
N GLY A 58 -3.29 2.42 -3.84
CA GLY A 58 -3.02 3.66 -3.14
C GLY A 58 -1.61 3.66 -2.60
N PHE A 59 -0.99 4.83 -2.59
CA PHE A 59 0.21 5.11 -1.85
C PHE A 59 -0.17 6.06 -0.72
N ALA A 60 0.06 5.67 0.53
CA ALA A 60 -0.30 6.47 1.69
C ALA A 60 0.92 6.81 2.54
N LYS A 61 0.95 8.05 3.03
CA LYS A 61 1.89 8.48 4.06
C LYS A 61 1.12 9.25 5.13
N VAL A 62 1.23 8.77 6.37
CA VAL A 62 0.74 9.49 7.54
C VAL A 62 1.81 10.51 7.91
N GLU A 63 1.51 11.81 7.82
CA GLU A 63 2.51 12.89 8.01
C GLU A 63 3.03 12.96 9.46
N LEU A 64 2.23 12.49 10.43
CA LEU A 64 2.61 12.41 11.84
C LEU A 64 3.28 11.08 12.23
N ASP A 65 3.37 10.10 11.33
CA ASP A 65 4.11 8.86 11.58
C ASP A 65 5.61 9.09 11.28
N PRO A 66 6.49 9.06 12.30
CA PRO A 66 7.91 9.22 12.11
C PRO A 66 8.55 8.01 11.38
N SER A 67 7.82 6.92 11.19
CA SER A 67 8.35 5.73 10.54
C SER A 67 8.63 6.01 9.06
N PRO A 68 9.83 5.70 8.56
CA PRO A 68 10.19 5.94 7.15
C PRO A 68 9.33 5.09 6.21
N GLY A 69 9.25 5.51 4.95
CA GLY A 69 8.57 4.76 3.89
C GLY A 69 7.12 5.16 3.62
N VAL A 70 6.59 4.61 2.53
CA VAL A 70 5.22 4.82 2.02
C VAL A 70 4.45 3.50 2.04
N GLU A 71 3.21 3.55 2.51
CA GLU A 71 2.32 2.39 2.56
C GLU A 71 1.68 2.14 1.19
N VAL A 72 1.61 0.87 0.80
CA VAL A 72 0.86 0.39 -0.34
C VAL A 72 -0.50 -0.07 0.14
N VAL A 73 -1.55 0.59 -0.34
CA VAL A 73 -2.94 0.37 0.01
C VAL A 73 -3.66 -0.28 -1.15
N GLN A 74 -4.29 -1.41 -0.91
CA GLN A 74 -5.15 -2.09 -1.86
C GLN A 74 -6.60 -1.70 -1.58
N PHE A 75 -7.36 -1.29 -2.61
CA PHE A 75 -8.78 -0.99 -2.46
C PHE A 75 -9.61 -2.25 -2.72
N ALA A 76 -10.64 -2.49 -1.90
CA ALA A 76 -11.45 -3.70 -2.02
C ALA A 76 -12.33 -3.74 -3.29
N GLY A 77 -12.46 -4.94 -3.86
CA GLY A 77 -13.15 -5.27 -5.11
C GLY A 77 -12.82 -6.73 -5.50
N PRO A 78 -13.08 -7.20 -6.74
CA PRO A 78 -12.52 -8.45 -7.23
C PRO A 78 -11.01 -8.27 -7.46
N VAL A 79 -10.25 -8.17 -6.38
CA VAL A 79 -8.85 -7.73 -6.43
C VAL A 79 -7.94 -8.98 -6.38
N PRO A 80 -6.82 -8.99 -7.13
CA PRO A 80 -5.80 -10.03 -7.01
C PRO A 80 -5.36 -10.25 -5.56
N GLU A 81 -4.82 -11.43 -5.26
CA GLU A 81 -4.22 -11.69 -3.95
C GLU A 81 -3.19 -10.58 -3.63
N PRO A 82 -3.09 -10.10 -2.37
CA PRO A 82 -2.19 -9.01 -2.01
C PRO A 82 -0.75 -9.21 -2.52
N ARG A 83 -0.29 -10.47 -2.56
CA ARG A 83 1.06 -10.82 -3.00
C ARG A 83 1.24 -10.55 -4.49
N ASP A 84 0.22 -10.83 -5.29
CA ASP A 84 0.23 -10.59 -6.72
C ASP A 84 0.25 -9.09 -7.01
N VAL A 85 -0.46 -8.29 -6.21
CA VAL A 85 -0.42 -6.82 -6.31
C VAL A 85 0.99 -6.29 -6.03
N VAL A 86 1.68 -6.82 -5.02
CA VAL A 86 3.06 -6.39 -4.74
C VAL A 86 4.03 -6.92 -5.78
N ALA A 87 3.87 -8.14 -6.28
CA ALA A 87 4.69 -8.66 -7.37
C ALA A 87 4.56 -7.80 -8.63
N GLU A 88 3.32 -7.47 -9.04
CA GLU A 88 3.01 -6.59 -10.16
C GLU A 88 3.61 -5.18 -9.94
N LEU A 89 3.49 -4.62 -8.74
CA LEU A 89 4.12 -3.36 -8.38
C LEU A 89 5.65 -3.40 -8.54
N LEU A 90 6.30 -4.47 -8.08
CA LEU A 90 7.75 -4.61 -8.20
C LEU A 90 8.19 -4.71 -9.67
N GLU A 91 7.45 -5.45 -10.48
CA GLU A 91 7.69 -5.57 -11.93
C GLU A 91 7.52 -4.23 -12.66
N ASP A 92 6.43 -3.53 -12.42
CA ASP A 92 6.13 -2.24 -13.06
C ASP A 92 7.13 -1.13 -12.73
N THR A 93 7.75 -1.24 -11.55
CA THR A 93 8.59 -0.17 -11.00
C THR A 93 10.06 -0.49 -11.06
N GLY A 94 10.43 -1.75 -11.32
CA GLY A 94 11.78 -2.27 -11.18
C GLY A 94 12.31 -2.21 -9.75
N LEU A 95 11.41 -2.22 -8.76
CA LEU A 95 11.78 -2.38 -7.35
C LEU A 95 12.05 -3.85 -7.05
N THR A 96 12.75 -4.09 -5.95
CA THR A 96 13.04 -5.43 -5.45
C THR A 96 12.32 -5.72 -4.13
N TRP A 97 12.19 -6.99 -3.77
CA TRP A 97 11.58 -7.40 -2.50
C TRP A 97 12.34 -6.85 -1.28
N ASP A 98 13.62 -6.54 -1.40
CA ASP A 98 14.41 -5.91 -0.32
C ASP A 98 14.00 -4.45 -0.06
N GLU A 99 13.32 -3.82 -1.03
CA GLU A 99 12.77 -2.46 -0.93
C GLU A 99 11.33 -2.45 -0.42
N VAL A 100 10.80 -3.60 0.00
CA VAL A 100 9.41 -3.76 0.44
C VAL A 100 9.31 -4.54 1.74
N THR A 101 8.70 -3.93 2.74
CA THR A 101 8.28 -4.61 3.97
C THR A 101 6.85 -5.10 3.82
N TRP A 102 6.66 -6.41 3.90
CA TRP A 102 5.36 -7.08 3.76
C TRP A 102 4.53 -6.97 5.06
N LEU A 103 3.24 -6.59 5.00
CA LEU A 103 2.44 -6.25 6.19
C LEU A 103 1.17 -7.10 6.42
N LEU A 104 0.54 -7.67 5.39
CA LEU A 104 -0.64 -8.55 5.56
C LEU A 104 -0.29 -10.03 5.35
N PRO A 105 -0.88 -10.98 6.08
CA PRO A 105 -0.43 -12.37 6.05
C PRO A 105 -0.60 -13.00 4.65
N GLN A 106 0.33 -13.86 4.28
CA GLN A 106 0.14 -14.78 3.15
C GLN A 106 -1.07 -15.67 3.50
N ARG A 107 -2.21 -15.49 2.83
CA ARG A 107 -3.30 -16.47 2.97
C ARG A 107 -2.83 -17.77 2.34
N GLY A 108 -2.34 -18.67 3.18
CA GLY A 108 -1.92 -20.02 2.78
C GLY A 108 -0.63 -20.47 3.44
N GLU A 109 -0.69 -20.78 4.73
CA GLU A 109 0.03 -21.97 5.21
C GLU A 109 -1.04 -22.98 5.66
N PRO A 110 -1.01 -24.23 5.14
CA PRO A 110 -1.91 -25.30 5.54
C PRO A 110 -1.72 -25.73 7.01
#